data_AF-A0A3G2R581-F1
#
_entry.id   AF-A0A3G2R581-F1
#
_cell.length_a   1.000
_cell.length_b   1.000
_cell.length_c   1.000
_cell.angle_alpha   90.00
_cell.angle_beta   90.00
_cell.angle_gamma   90.00
#
_symmetry.space_group_name_H-M   'P 1'
#
loop_
_entity.id
_entity.type
_entity.pdbx_description
1 polymer ?
#
loop_
_entity_poly.entity_id
_entity_poly.type
_entity_poly.pdbx_seq_one_letter_code
_entity_poly.pdbx_strand_id
1 'polypeptide(L)' 'MKLAPGTAIKARNKGVKHEWKLSGRIIKEYPSFFLVWNENGYRETILKALIETGDIIVVEG' A
#
# COMPACT_ATOMS: atom_id res chain seq x y z
N MET A 1 12.46 5.74 2.20
CA MET A 1 11.86 5.63 0.84
C MET A 1 10.72 6.62 0.76
N LYS A 2 10.63 7.42 -0.31
CA LYS A 2 9.56 8.42 -0.48
C LYS A 2 8.49 7.81 -1.39
N LEU A 3 7.44 7.25 -0.78
CA LEU A 3 6.29 6.74 -1.52
C LEU A 3 5.58 7.92 -2.20
N ALA A 4 5.46 7.90 -3.53
CA ALA A 4 4.90 8.99 -4.30
C ALA A 4 3.85 8.48 -5.31
N PRO A 5 2.96 9.34 -5.81
CA PRO A 5 2.11 9.00 -6.95
C PRO A 5 2.97 8.53 -8.13
N GLY A 6 2.63 7.39 -8.72
CA GLY A 6 3.39 6.73 -9.78
C GLY A 6 4.23 5.54 -9.30
N THR A 7 4.55 5.46 -8.00
CA THR A 7 5.35 4.36 -7.44
C THR A 7 4.57 3.05 -7.48
N ALA A 8 5.16 2.01 -8.09
CA ALA A 8 4.67 0.65 -8.00
C ALA A 8 4.98 0.09 -6.61
N ILE A 9 4.00 -0.57 -6.00
CA ILE A 9 4.10 -1.05 -4.63
C ILE A 9 3.58 -2.48 -4.52
N LYS A 10 4.21 -3.23 -3.62
CA LYS A 10 3.67 -4.47 -3.06
C LYS A 10 3.50 -4.28 -1.57
N ALA A 11 2.27 -4.41 -1.09
CA ALA A 11 1.92 -4.32 0.32
C ALA A 11 1.63 -5.73 0.87
N ARG A 12 2.20 -6.06 2.03
CA ARG A 12 1.88 -7.30 2.77
C ARG A 12 1.44 -6.96 4.17
N ASN A 13 0.28 -7.46 4.57
CA ASN A 13 -0.20 -7.33 5.95
C ASN A 13 0.34 -8.49 6.82
N LYS A 14 1.00 -8.17 7.94
CA LYS A 14 1.54 -9.14 8.91
C LYS A 14 0.59 -9.49 10.06
N GLY A 15 -0.45 -8.69 10.29
CA GLY A 15 -1.29 -8.77 11.49
C GLY A 15 -2.49 -9.73 11.41
N VAL A 16 -2.82 -10.25 10.23
CA VAL A 16 -3.97 -11.14 10.03
C VAL A 16 -3.51 -12.56 9.69
N LYS A 17 -4.20 -13.55 10.26
CA LYS A 17 -3.99 -14.99 10.03
C LYS A 17 -4.02 -15.38 8.54
N HIS A 18 -4.58 -14.51 7.69
CA HIS A 18 -4.49 -14.54 6.24
C HIS A 18 -3.55 -13.44 5.76
N GLU A 19 -2.43 -13.84 5.18
CA GLU A 19 -1.55 -12.94 4.45
C GLU A 19 -2.27 -12.41 3.21
N TRP A 20 -2.61 -11.13 3.21
CA TRP A 20 -3.03 -10.45 2.00
C TRP A 20 -1.83 -9.75 1.35
N LYS A 21 -1.67 -10.02 0.05
CA LYS A 21 -0.72 -9.35 -0.84
C LYS A 21 -1.50 -8.39 -1.71
N LEU A 22 -1.20 -7.12 -1.57
CA LEU A 22 -1.70 -6.07 -2.46
C LEU A 22 -0.58 -5.69 -3.42
N SER A 23 -0.84 -5.78 -4.71
CA SER A 23 0.08 -5.29 -5.74
C SER A 23 -0.62 -4.17 -6.50
N GLY A 24 0.06 -3.05 -6.71
CA GLY A 24 -0.54 -1.94 -7.43
C GLY A 24 0.39 -0.75 -7.58
N ARG A 25 -0.19 0.38 -7.95
CA ARG A 25 0.51 1.66 -8.08
C ARG A 25 -0.19 2.72 -7.25
N ILE A 26 0.59 3.51 -6.52
CA ILE A 26 0.06 4.68 -5.83
C ILE A 26 -0.41 5.67 -6.90
N ILE A 27 -1.69 6.02 -6.88
CA ILE A 27 -2.26 7.00 -7.81
C ILE A 27 -2.42 8.37 -7.16
N LYS A 28 -2.52 8.42 -5.83
CA LYS A 28 -2.61 9.68 -5.10
C LYS A 28 -2.15 9.52 -3.66
N GLU A 29 -1.51 10.56 -3.14
CA GLU A 29 -1.17 10.66 -1.73
C GLU A 29 -2.15 11.58 -1.01
N TYR A 30 -2.60 11.16 0.16
CA TYR A 30 -3.35 11.96 1.12
C TYR A 30 -2.57 12.06 2.44
N PRO A 31 -2.92 13.02 3.33
CA PRO A 31 -2.21 13.19 4.60
C PRO A 31 -2.13 11.91 5.43
N SER A 32 -3.22 11.12 5.49
CA SER A 32 -3.30 9.93 6.36
C SER A 32 -3.17 8.58 5.62
N PHE A 33 -3.25 8.56 4.29
CA PHE A 33 -3.24 7.32 3.50
C PHE A 33 -2.76 7.52 2.06
N PHE A 34 -2.37 6.43 1.42
CA PHE A 34 -2.11 6.34 -0.02
C PHE A 34 -3.31 5.70 -0.72
N LEU A 35 -3.72 6.27 -1.84
CA LEU A 35 -4.68 5.65 -2.73
C LEU A 35 -3.92 4.85 -3.80
N VAL A 36 -4.28 3.58 -3.95
CA VAL A 36 -3.60 2.61 -4.78
C VAL A 36 -4.56 2.06 -5.81
N TRP A 37 -4.12 1.99 -7.06
CA TRP A 37 -4.80 1.23 -8.09
C TRP A 37 -4.18 -0.15 -8.17
N ASN A 38 -4.95 -1.19 -7.85
CA ASN A 38 -4.45 -2.56 -7.82
C ASN A 38 -4.52 -3.22 -9.21
N GLU A 39 -3.87 -4.38 -9.37
CA GLU A 39 -3.87 -5.14 -10.62
C GLU A 39 -5.27 -5.67 -11.02
N ASN A 40 -6.17 -5.81 -10.05
CA ASN A 40 -7.54 -6.25 -10.26
C ASN A 40 -8.48 -5.12 -10.73
N GLY A 41 -7.98 -3.89 -10.90
CA GLY A 41 -8.77 -2.74 -11.35
C GLY A 41 -9.57 -2.04 -10.24
N TYR A 42 -9.29 -2.33 -8.97
CA TYR A 42 -9.90 -1.66 -7.82
C TYR A 42 -9.03 -0.54 -7.28
N ARG A 43 -9.70 0.42 -6.62
CA ARG A 43 -9.07 1.46 -5.81
C ARG A 43 -9.06 1.03 -4.35
N GLU A 44 -7.86 0.88 -3.80
CA GLU A 44 -7.66 0.52 -2.41
C GLU A 44 -6.88 1.60 -1.67
N THR A 45 -7.03 1.64 -0.35
CA THR A 45 -6.39 2.64 0.51
C THR A 45 -5.42 1.98 1.47
N ILE A 46 -4.20 2.50 1.54
CA ILE A 46 -3.20 2.06 2.52
C ILE A 46 -2.99 3.18 3.53
N LEU A 47 -3.34 2.93 4.78
CA LEU A 47 -3.11 3.87 5.87
C LEU A 47 -1.61 4.01 6.14
N LYS A 48 -1.12 5.24 6.23
CA LYS A 48 0.30 5.52 6.56
C LYS A 48 0.67 5.00 7.94
N ALA A 49 -0.26 5.14 8.90
CA ALA A 49 -0.10 4.61 10.24
C ALA A 49 0.23 3.11 10.26
N LEU A 50 -0.39 2.31 9.38
CA LEU A 50 -0.13 0.86 9.31
C LEU A 50 1.23 0.53 8.67
N ILE A 51 1.77 1.43 7.85
CA ILE A 51 3.13 1.32 7.32
C ILE A 51 4.13 1.64 8.42
N GLU A 52 3.86 2.69 9.20
CA GLU A 52 4.71 3.14 10.32
C GLU A 52 4.78 2.11 11.44
N THR A 53 3.66 1.44 11.78
CA THR A 53 3.63 0.36 12.78
C THR A 53 4.26 -0.94 12.28
N GLY A 54 4.55 -1.05 10.97
CA GLY A 54 5.11 -2.26 10.36
C GLY A 54 4.09 -3.37 10.11
N ASP A 55 2.80 -3.10 10.30
CA ASP A 55 1.71 -4.00 9.93
C ASP A 55 1.66 -4.19 8.41
N ILE A 56 1.94 -3.13 7.65
CA ILE A 56 2.02 -3.13 6.19
C ILE A 56 3.44 -2.85 5.73
N ILE A 57 4.06 -3.83 5.07
CA ILE A 57 5.36 -3.65 4.43
C ILE A 57 5.13 -3.27 2.98
N VAL A 58 5.59 -2.08 2.59
CA VAL A 58 5.57 -1.61 1.19
C VAL A 58 6.92 -1.86 0.54
N VAL A 59 6.96 -2.68 -0.50
CA VAL A 59 8.15 -2.95 -1.32
C VAL A 59 8.00 -2.21 -2.65
N GLU A 60 9.02 -1.45 -3.04
CA GLU A 60 9.08 -0.82 -4.37
C GLU A 60 9.24 -1.93 -5.42
N GLY A 61 8.40 -1.89 -6.46
CA GLY A 61 8.36 -2.87 -7.54
C GLY A 61 8.88 -2.34 -8.86
#